data_AF-A0A7X3I8L3-F1
#
_entry.id   AF-A0A7X3I8L3-F1
#
_cell.length_a   1.000
_cell.length_b   1.000
_cell.length_c   1.000
_cell.angle_alpha   90.00
_cell.angle_beta   90.00
_cell.angle_gamma   90.00
#
_symmetry.space_group_name_H-M   'P 1'
#
loop_
_entity.id
_entity.type
_entity.pdbx_description
1 polymer ?
#
loop_
_entity_poly.entity_id
_entity_poly.type
_entity_poly.pdbx_seq_one_letter_code
_entity_poly.pdbx_strand_id
1 'polypeptide(L)'
;MLRRVLEEFGLFLIPFALFLVYLVLAGRNPLRRIHWDAHLFRLVLAGLTLVIATLVYEGLFSERRAGGYVPTHMENGRLVPGGFR
;
A
#
# COMPACT_ATOMS: atom_id res chain seq x y z
N MET A 1 -7.34 14.31 -2.66
CA MET A 1 -6.50 13.53 -3.59
C MET A 1 -5.04 13.56 -3.18
N LEU A 2 -4.39 14.73 -3.09
CA LEU A 2 -2.99 14.85 -2.66
C LEU A 2 -2.67 14.16 -1.32
N ARG A 3 -3.55 14.30 -0.33
CA ARG A 3 -3.43 13.63 0.96
C ARG A 3 -3.38 12.10 0.84
N ARG A 4 -4.28 11.49 0.06
CA ARG A 4 -4.29 10.04 -0.19
C ARG A 4 -3.02 9.58 -0.88
N VAL A 5 -2.60 10.34 -1.90
CA VAL A 5 -1.35 10.05 -2.61
C VAL A 5 -0.17 10.09 -1.64
N LEU A 6 -0.07 11.10 -0.77
CA LEU A 6 0.99 11.19 0.24
C LEU A 6 0.95 10.05 1.26
N GLU A 7 -0.23 9.62 1.70
CA GLU A 7 -0.38 8.49 2.62
C GLU A 7 0.05 7.16 1.96
N GLU A 8 -0.42 6.87 0.74
CA GLU A 8 -0.08 5.66 -0.01
C GLU A 8 1.40 5.63 -0.44
N PHE A 9 1.92 6.73 -0.99
CA PHE A 9 3.35 6.83 -1.34
C PHE A 9 4.24 6.82 -0.09
N GLY A 10 3.79 7.42 1.00
CA GLY A 10 4.50 7.41 2.26
C GLY A 10 4.74 5.98 2.75
N LEU A 11 3.67 5.17 2.79
CA LEU A 11 3.74 3.76 3.18
C LEU A 11 4.64 2.94 2.23
N PHE A 12 4.57 3.20 0.92
CA PHE A 12 5.45 2.57 -0.07
C PHE A 12 6.94 2.90 0.15
N LEU A 13 7.25 4.13 0.56
CA LEU A 13 8.62 4.59 0.76
C LEU A 13 9.26 4.12 2.08
N ILE A 14 8.47 3.67 3.07
CA ILE A 14 8.97 3.19 4.38
C ILE A 14 10.13 2.19 4.27
N PRO A 15 10.04 1.07 3.51
CA PRO A 15 11.14 0.11 3.41
C PRO A 15 12.43 0.74 2.85
N PHE A 16 12.32 1.69 1.91
CA PHE A 16 13.46 2.41 1.36
C PHE A 16 14.08 3.37 2.38
N ALA A 17 13.24 4.08 3.13
CA ALA A 17 13.67 4.98 4.19
C ALA A 17 14.40 4.21 5.32
N LEU A 18 13.84 3.08 5.76
CA LEU A 18 14.46 2.20 6.76
C LEU A 18 15.83 1.69 6.29
N PHE A 19 15.95 1.32 5.01
CA PHE A 19 17.23 0.89 4.44
C PHE A 19 18.26 2.01 4.34
N LEU A 20 17.83 3.23 3.97
CA LEU A 20 18.68 4.42 3.98
C LEU A 20 19.24 4.68 5.38
N VAL A 21 18.38 4.61 6.41
CA VAL A 21 18.79 4.75 7.81
C VAL A 21 19.82 3.67 8.19
N TYR A 22 19.59 2.42 7.80
CA TYR A 22 20.53 1.33 8.03
C TYR A 22 21.90 1.59 7.38
N LEU A 23 21.95 2.06 6.12
CA LEU A 23 23.23 2.36 5.45
C LEU A 23 23.99 3.49 6.14
N VAL A 24 23.29 4.55 6.57
CA VAL A 24 23.89 5.66 7.33
C VAL A 24 24.44 5.16 8.66
N LEU A 25 23.69 4.35 9.40
CA LEU A 25 24.15 3.74 10.66
C LEU A 25 25.34 2.79 10.46
N ALA A 26 25.40 2.10 9.32
CA ALA A 26 26.51 1.23 8.95
C ALA A 26 27.76 1.98 8.43
N GLY A 27 27.75 3.32 8.44
CA GLY A 27 28.85 4.16 7.95
C GLY A 27 29.05 4.09 6.43
N ARG A 28 28.08 3.54 5.69
CA ARG A 28 28.15 3.39 4.23
C ARG A 28 27.50 4.59 3.57
N ASN A 29 28.20 5.22 2.64
CA ASN A 29 27.63 6.32 1.89
C ASN A 29 26.47 5.80 0.99
N PRO A 30 25.21 6.22 1.24
CA PRO A 30 24.06 5.74 0.50
C PRO A 30 24.03 6.23 -0.95
N LEU A 31 24.82 7.23 -1.33
CA LEU A 31 24.91 7.71 -2.72
C LEU A 31 25.83 6.84 -3.59
N ARG A 32 26.59 5.90 -3.00
CA ARG A 32 27.47 4.99 -3.73
C ARG A 32 26.75 3.67 -4.07
N ARG A 33 26.56 3.40 -5.38
CA ARG A 33 25.90 2.18 -5.91
C ARG A 33 26.46 0.85 -5.37
N ILE A 34 27.77 0.79 -5.12
CA ILE A 34 28.44 -0.43 -4.63
C ILE A 34 27.85 -0.98 -3.32
N HIS A 35 27.30 -0.12 -2.47
CA HIS A 35 26.71 -0.54 -1.19
C HIS A 35 25.28 -1.08 -1.34
N TRP A 36 24.66 -0.91 -2.51
CA TRP A 36 23.30 -1.35 -2.79
C TRP A 36 23.28 -2.76 -3.39
N ASP A 37 24.18 -3.10 -4.31
CA ASP A 37 24.10 -4.32 -5.14
C ASP A 37 23.88 -5.61 -4.34
N ALA A 38 24.64 -5.82 -3.26
CA ALA A 38 24.52 -7.00 -2.41
C ALA A 38 23.23 -7.04 -1.55
N HIS A 39 22.49 -5.94 -1.49
CA HIS A 39 21.30 -5.77 -0.67
C HIS A 39 20.02 -5.59 -1.50
N LEU A 40 20.13 -5.19 -2.78
CA LEU A 40 19.00 -4.99 -3.68
C LEU A 40 18.11 -6.22 -3.76
N PHE A 41 18.69 -7.41 -3.91
CA PHE A 41 17.91 -8.66 -3.94
C PHE A 41 17.11 -8.88 -2.64
N ARG A 42 17.72 -8.63 -1.48
CA ARG A 42 17.06 -8.76 -0.18
C ARG A 42 15.95 -7.72 0.02
N LEU A 43 16.17 -6.49 -0.45
CA LEU A 43 15.18 -5.41 -0.40
C LEU A 43 13.98 -5.71 -1.28
N VAL A 44 14.22 -6.18 -2.51
CA VAL A 44 13.16 -6.59 -3.43
C VAL A 44 12.37 -7.74 -2.83
N LEU A 45 13.04 -8.76 -2.28
CA LEU A 45 12.37 -9.89 -1.66
C LEU A 45 11.54 -9.46 -0.44
N ALA A 46 12.10 -8.64 0.44
CA ALA A 46 11.39 -8.12 1.61
C ALA A 46 10.17 -7.27 1.22
N GLY A 47 10.31 -6.40 0.22
CA GLY A 47 9.21 -5.61 -0.32
C GLY A 47 8.11 -6.50 -0.93
N LEU A 48 8.49 -7.52 -1.70
CA LEU A 48 7.55 -8.47 -2.29
C LEU A 48 6.80 -9.26 -1.21
N THR A 49 7.51 -9.73 -0.18
CA THR A 49 6.91 -10.41 0.97
C THR A 49 5.90 -9.52 1.69
N LEU A 50 6.24 -8.25 1.92
CA LEU A 50 5.32 -7.27 2.52
C LEU A 50 4.07 -7.08 1.66
N VAL A 51 4.22 -6.91 0.35
CA VAL A 51 3.07 -6.77 -0.57
C VAL A 51 2.18 -8.00 -0.53
N ILE A 52 2.77 -9.20 -0.66
CA ILE A 52 2.02 -10.46 -0.62
C ILE A 52 1.30 -10.60 0.74
N ALA A 53 1.99 -10.34 1.84
CA ALA A 53 1.41 -10.42 3.18
C ALA A 53 0.22 -9.46 3.35
N THR A 54 0.33 -8.21 2.88
CA THR A 54 -0.75 -7.23 2.92
C THR A 54 -1.93 -7.66 2.06
N LEU A 55 -1.70 -8.18 0.85
CA LEU A 55 -2.79 -8.67 -0.02
C LEU A 55 -3.50 -9.88 0.60
N VAL A 56 -2.75 -10.81 1.20
CA VAL A 56 -3.32 -11.96 1.92
C VAL A 56 -4.11 -11.48 3.13
N TYR A 57 -3.57 -10.55 3.91
CA TYR A 57 -4.24 -9.97 5.07
C TYR A 57 -5.57 -9.30 4.66
N GLU A 58 -5.55 -8.41 3.68
CA GLU A 58 -6.76 -7.79 3.15
C GLU A 58 -7.75 -8.83 2.62
N GLY A 59 -7.29 -9.82 1.83
CA GLY A 59 -8.18 -10.86 1.29
C GLY A 59 -8.88 -11.70 2.36
N LEU A 60 -8.23 -11.93 3.50
CA LEU A 60 -8.73 -12.74 4.62
C LEU A 60 -9.56 -11.93 5.62
N PHE A 61 -9.18 -10.68 5.90
CA PHE A 61 -9.74 -9.89 7.00
C PHE A 61 -10.59 -8.71 6.55
N SER A 62 -10.59 -8.34 5.28
CA SER A 62 -11.39 -7.21 4.80
C SER A 62 -12.89 -7.50 4.93
N GLU A 63 -13.64 -6.47 5.34
CA GLU A 63 -15.09 -6.56 5.49
C GLU A 63 -15.75 -6.84 4.14
N ARG A 64 -16.30 -8.04 4.00
CA ARG A 64 -17.13 -8.38 2.83
C ARG A 64 -18.53 -7.83 3.07
N ARG A 65 -18.86 -6.73 2.40
CA ARG A 65 -20.26 -6.28 2.27
C ARG A 65 -20.99 -7.32 1.43
N ALA A 66 -21.84 -8.10 2.08
CA ALA A 66 -22.60 -9.17 1.44
C ALA A 66 -23.71 -8.62 0.52
N GLY A 67 -24.07 -7.33 0.64
CA GLY A 67 -25.04 -6.69 -0.23
C GLY A 67 -24.41 -6.28 -1.56
N GLY A 68 -25.14 -6.57 -2.64
CA GLY A 68 -24.81 -6.04 -3.95
C GLY A 68 -24.93 -4.52 -4.01
N TYR A 69 -24.27 -3.91 -5.00
CA TYR A 69 -24.47 -2.51 -5.31
C TYR A 69 -25.94 -2.27 -5.67
N VAL A 70 -26.61 -1.40 -4.91
CA VAL A 70 -27.95 -0.94 -5.25
C VAL A 70 -27.79 0.30 -6.12
N PRO A 71 -28.12 0.24 -7.42
CA PRO A 71 -28.03 1.40 -8.28
C PRO A 71 -29.00 2.49 -7.84
N THR A 72 -28.64 3.72 -8.17
CA THR A 72 -29.53 4.88 -8.03
C THR A 72 -30.82 4.61 -8.80
N HIS A 73 -31.96 4.71 -8.12
CA HIS A 73 -33.26 4.42 -8.70
C HIS A 73 -34.30 5.46 -8.24
N MET A 74 -35.40 5.51 -8.98
CA MET A 74 -36.54 6.36 -8.64
C MET A 74 -37.56 5.55 -7.83
N GLU A 75 -37.91 6.04 -6.64
CA GLU A 75 -39.04 5.53 -5.85
C GLU A 75 -40.06 6.65 -5.64
N ASN A 76 -41.31 6.45 -6.07
CA ASN A 76 -42.40 7.40 -5.88
C ASN A 76 -42.07 8.84 -6.34
N GLY A 77 -41.34 8.98 -7.45
CA GLY A 77 -40.94 10.28 -8.01
C GLY A 77 -39.79 10.97 -7.27
N ARG A 78 -39.17 10.32 -6.28
CA ARG A 78 -37.95 10.79 -5.62
C ARG A 78 -36.75 9.96 -6.06
N LEU A 79 -35.65 10.63 -6.35
CA LEU A 79 -34.37 10.00 -6.68
C LEU A 79 -33.72 9.49 -5.40
N VAL A 80 -33.60 8.17 -5.27
CA VAL A 80 -32.92 7.52 -4.14
C VAL A 80 -31.46 7.25 -4.55
N PRO A 81 -30.46 7.83 -3.86
CA PRO A 81 -29.05 7.63 -4.18
C PRO A 81 -28.66 6.16 -3.99
N GLY A 82 -27.93 5.63 -4.97
CA GLY A 82 -27.39 4.29 -4.91
C GLY A 82 -26.36 4.13 -3.79
N GLY A 83 -26.14 2.89 -3.38
CA GLY A 83 -25.24 2.57 -2.28
C GLY A 83 -24.90 1.09 -2.21
N PHE A 84 -23.90 0.78 -1.40
CA PHE A 84 -23.56 -0.59 -1.05
C PHE A 84 -24.34 -0.98 0.21
N ARG A 85 -25.09 -2.08 0.16
CA ARG A 85 -25.77 -2.68 1.32
C ARG A 85 -24.85 -3.65 2.06
#